data_AF-A0A7Y1TTG2-F1
#
_entry.id   AF-A0A7Y1TTG2-F1
#
_cell.length_a   1.000
_cell.length_b   1.000
_cell.length_c   1.000
_cell.angle_alpha   90.00
_cell.angle_beta   90.00
_cell.angle_gamma   90.00
#
_symmetry.space_group_name_H-M   'P 1'
#
loop_
_entity.id
_entity.type
_entity.pdbx_description
1 polymer ?
#
loop_
_entity_poly.entity_id
_entity_poly.type
_entity_poly.pdbx_seq_one_letter_code
_entity_poly.pdbx_strand_id
1 'polypeptide(L)'
;MFLSVMLHCEVDEQVSRIDNPDRIARLKGSDPEGYRRHRQHTRLYQPPAAEVENIDTTKIDAHSNATRIHEILLSRGLRRTAI
;
A
#
# COMPACT_ATOMS: atom_id res chain seq x y z
N MET A 1 16.20 -12.50 -5.55
CA MET A 1 14.73 -12.60 -5.69
C MET A 1 14.15 -11.23 -5.40
N PHE A 2 13.37 -10.67 -6.32
CA PHE A 2 12.71 -9.38 -6.14
C PHE A 2 11.20 -9.62 -6.21
N LEU A 3 10.44 -9.00 -5.29
CA LEU A 3 8.99 -9.07 -5.25
C LEU A 3 8.45 -7.65 -5.22
N SER A 4 7.77 -7.24 -6.29
CA SER A 4 7.04 -5.97 -6.29
C SER A 4 5.76 -6.14 -5.48
N VAL A 5 5.51 -5.24 -4.54
CA VAL A 5 4.27 -5.22 -3.75
C VAL A 5 3.58 -3.88 -3.98
N MET A 6 2.32 -3.93 -4.42
CA MET A 6 1.46 -2.77 -4.54
C MET A 6 0.49 -2.74 -3.37
N LEU A 7 0.57 -1.68 -2.56
CA LEU A 7 -0.31 -1.48 -1.41
C LEU A 7 -1.52 -0.64 -1.83
N HIS A 8 -2.70 -1.18 -1.58
CA HIS A 8 -3.97 -0.48 -1.74
C HIS A 8 -4.55 -0.16 -0.37
N CYS A 9 -5.21 0.99 -0.27
CA CYS A 9 -5.93 1.42 0.92
C CYS A 9 -7.02 2.38 0.49
N GLU A 10 -8.23 2.20 1.02
CA GLU A 10 -9.30 3.16 0.83
C GLU A 10 -8.91 4.52 1.37
N VAL A 11 -9.23 5.57 0.62
CA VAL A 11 -8.77 6.93 0.91
C VAL A 11 -9.29 7.41 2.26
N ASP A 12 -10.54 7.09 2.59
CA ASP A 12 -11.19 7.52 3.83
C ASP A 12 -10.54 6.85 5.05
N GLU A 13 -10.20 5.57 4.94
CA GLU A 13 -9.46 4.84 5.96
C GLU A 13 -8.01 5.34 6.08
N GLN A 14 -7.37 5.68 4.95
CA GLN A 14 -6.04 6.26 4.98
C GLN A 14 -6.04 7.64 5.67
N VAL A 15 -7.10 8.43 5.48
CA VAL A 15 -7.27 9.74 6.14
C VAL A 15 -7.49 9.58 7.64
N SER A 16 -8.36 8.65 8.05
CA SER A 16 -8.68 8.46 9.47
C SER A 16 -7.47 8.07 10.32
N ARG A 17 -6.45 7.46 9.70
CA ARG A 17 -5.18 7.07 10.35
C ARG A 17 -4.16 8.19 10.48
N ILE A 18 -4.41 9.37 9.91
CA ILE A 18 -3.50 10.52 10.05
C ILE A 18 -3.83 11.23 11.37
N ASP A 19 -2.91 11.16 12.32
CA ASP A 19 -3.05 11.78 13.66
C ASP A 19 -2.82 13.30 13.67
N ASN A 20 -2.37 13.86 12.55
CA ASN A 20 -2.08 15.29 12.42
C ASN A 20 -3.20 16.03 11.66
N PRO A 21 -4.02 16.84 12.36
CA PRO A 21 -5.17 17.54 11.77
C PRO A 21 -4.78 18.54 10.67
N ASP A 22 -3.63 19.20 10.78
CA ASP A 22 -3.13 20.11 9.74
C ASP A 22 -2.77 19.35 8.46
N ARG A 23 -2.28 18.12 8.60
CA ARG A 23 -1.91 17.25 7.47
C ARG A 23 -3.13 16.72 6.74
N ILE A 24 -4.24 16.47 7.45
CA ILE A 24 -5.55 16.14 6.86
C ILE A 24 -6.09 17.34 6.07
N ALA A 25 -6.13 18.52 6.69
CA ALA A 25 -6.64 19.74 6.08
C ALA A 25 -5.83 20.15 4.83
N ARG A 26 -4.50 20.06 4.89
CA ARG A 26 -3.59 20.48 3.82
C ARG A 26 -3.54 19.53 2.62
N LEU A 27 -3.71 18.22 2.82
CA LEU A 27 -3.54 17.23 1.74
C LEU A 27 -4.86 16.73 1.14
N LYS A 28 -5.98 16.76 1.88
CA LYS A 28 -7.22 16.06 1.46
C LYS A 28 -8.52 16.77 1.83
N GLY A 29 -8.58 17.54 2.92
CA GLY A 29 -9.82 18.21 3.37
C GLY A 29 -10.18 19.48 2.58
N SER A 30 -9.20 20.16 2.00
CA SER A 30 -9.41 21.42 1.26
C SER A 30 -9.84 21.23 -0.19
N ASP A 31 -9.46 20.11 -0.84
CA ASP A 31 -9.86 19.77 -2.21
C ASP A 31 -9.89 18.25 -2.46
N PRO A 32 -10.95 17.55 -2.02
CA PRO A 32 -11.11 16.11 -2.26
C PRO A 32 -11.14 15.73 -3.75
N GLU A 33 -11.66 16.62 -4.61
CA GLU A 33 -11.74 16.40 -6.06
C GLU A 33 -10.38 16.54 -6.73
N GLY A 34 -9.61 17.57 -6.38
CA GLY A 34 -8.23 17.75 -6.84
C GLY A 34 -7.33 16.61 -6.39
N TYR A 35 -7.48 16.10 -5.17
CA TYR A 35 -6.76 14.91 -4.72
C TYR A 35 -7.13 13.66 -5.54
N ARG A 36 -8.43 13.44 -5.80
CA ARG A 36 -8.88 12.33 -6.67
C ARG A 36 -8.33 12.47 -8.09
N ARG A 37 -8.41 13.66 -8.68
CA ARG A 37 -7.88 13.98 -10.02
C ARG A 37 -6.36 13.75 -10.06
N HIS A 38 -5.61 14.24 -9.08
CA HIS A 38 -4.18 14.02 -8.98
C HIS A 38 -3.84 12.51 -8.95
N ARG A 39 -4.52 11.71 -8.11
CA ARG A 39 -4.31 10.25 -8.10
C ARG A 39 -4.60 9.57 -9.43
N GLN A 40 -5.64 10.01 -10.15
CA GLN A 40 -6.04 9.41 -11.42
C GLN A 40 -5.08 9.75 -12.58
N HIS A 41 -4.41 10.92 -12.50
CA HIS A 41 -3.57 11.42 -13.60
C HIS A 41 -2.08 11.36 -13.32
N THR A 42 -1.65 11.18 -12.07
CA THR A 42 -0.25 10.99 -11.72
C THR A 42 0.23 9.64 -12.25
N ARG A 43 1.18 9.68 -13.18
CA ARG A 43 1.86 8.50 -13.70
C ARG A 43 2.84 7.98 -12.66
N LEU A 44 2.39 7.01 -11.87
CA LEU A 44 3.28 6.21 -11.04
C LEU A 44 3.82 5.04 -11.85
N TYR A 45 5.06 4.63 -11.58
CA TYR A 45 5.57 3.37 -12.10
C TYR A 45 4.64 2.23 -11.66
N GLN A 46 4.15 1.45 -12.62
CA GLN A 46 3.36 0.26 -12.39
C GLN A 46 4.22 -0.94 -12.78
N PRO A 47 4.61 -1.80 -11.83
CA PRO A 47 5.29 -3.05 -12.16
C PRO A 47 4.37 -3.90 -13.07
N PRO A 48 4.94 -4.78 -13.92
CA PRO A 48 4.15 -5.71 -14.71
C PRO A 48 3.15 -6.49 -13.84
N ALA A 49 1.91 -6.65 -14.30
CA ALA A 49 0.85 -7.29 -13.52
C ALA A 49 1.20 -8.73 -13.09
N ALA A 50 2.02 -9.43 -13.88
CA ALA A 50 2.51 -10.77 -13.57
C ALA A 50 3.59 -10.80 -12.47
N GLU A 51 4.17 -9.65 -12.13
CA GLU A 51 5.32 -9.52 -11.22
C GLU A 51 4.97 -8.74 -9.94
N VAL A 52 3.70 -8.40 -9.73
CA VAL A 52 3.23 -7.58 -8.61
C VAL A 52 2.22 -8.33 -7.75
N GLU A 53 2.46 -8.31 -6.44
CA GLU A 53 1.49 -8.78 -5.45
C GLU A 53 0.68 -7.59 -4.95
N ASN A 54 -0.64 -7.69 -5.05
CA ASN A 54 -1.55 -6.65 -4.59
C ASN A 54 -2.01 -6.96 -3.17
N ILE A 55 -1.78 -6.02 -2.26
CA ILE A 55 -2.16 -6.15 -0.86
C ILE A 55 -3.09 -4.99 -0.49
N ASP A 56 -4.28 -5.34 -0.03
CA ASP A 56 -5.22 -4.38 0.55
C ASP A 56 -4.96 -4.22 2.05
N THR A 57 -4.54 -3.02 2.42
CA THR A 57 -4.20 -2.60 3.79
C THR A 57 -5.34 -1.85 4.48
N THR A 58 -6.52 -1.79 3.83
CA THR A 58 -7.68 -1.06 4.35
C THR A 58 -8.13 -1.62 5.69
N LYS A 59 -8.19 -2.95 5.86
CA LYS A 59 -8.67 -3.55 7.13
C LYS A 59 -7.70 -4.56 7.75
N ILE A 60 -6.69 -5.00 7.01
CA ILE A 60 -5.71 -5.97 7.50
C ILE A 60 -4.57 -5.20 8.19
N ASP A 61 -4.19 -5.65 9.38
CA ASP A 61 -3.11 -5.05 10.16
C ASP A 61 -1.73 -5.31 9.52
N ALA A 62 -0.73 -4.55 9.97
CA ALA A 62 0.61 -4.61 9.40
C ALA A 62 1.28 -5.98 9.60
N HIS A 63 1.06 -6.64 10.74
CA HIS A 63 1.69 -7.92 11.05
C HIS A 63 1.15 -9.02 10.14
N SER A 64 -0.18 -9.10 9.98
CA SER A 64 -0.83 -10.05 9.07
C SER A 64 -0.37 -9.88 7.62
N ASN A 65 -0.26 -8.64 7.14
CA ASN A 65 0.26 -8.35 5.80
C ASN A 65 1.73 -8.74 5.65
N ALA A 66 2.57 -8.51 6.66
CA ALA A 66 3.97 -8.91 6.64
C ALA A 66 4.13 -10.44 6.60
N THR A 67 3.32 -11.16 7.38
CA THR A 67 3.29 -12.63 7.37
C THR A 67 2.93 -13.15 5.98
N ARG A 68 1.90 -12.58 5.33
CA ARG A 68 1.53 -12.94 3.96
C ARG A 68 2.66 -12.70 2.95
N ILE A 69 3.34 -11.55 3.02
CA ILE A 69 4.49 -11.25 2.16
C ILE A 69 5.60 -12.28 2.38
N HIS A 70 5.88 -12.62 3.64
CA HIS A 70 6.90 -13.60 3.98
C HIS A 70 6.56 -14.99 3.41
N GLU A 71 5.31 -15.43 3.48
CA GLU A 71 4.85 -16.68 2.88
C GLU A 71 5.04 -16.71 1.35
N ILE A 72 4.75 -15.60 0.66
CA ILE A 72 4.99 -15.47 -0.78
C ILE A 72 6.50 -15.55 -1.09
N LEU A 73 7.33 -14.91 -0.28
CA LEU A 73 8.78 -14.97 -0.46
C LEU A 73 9.30 -16.40 -0.25
N LEU A 74 8.79 -17.13 0.75
CA LEU A 74 9.13 -18.53 0.97
C LEU A 74 8.72 -19.42 -0.22
N SER A 75 7.52 -19.25 -0.76
CA SER A 75 7.05 -20.03 -1.92
C SER A 75 7.88 -19.75 -3.18
N ARG A 76 8.46 -18.55 -3.30
CA ARG A 76 9.39 -18.17 -4.37
C ARG A 76 10.85 -18.55 -4.09
N GLY A 77 11.12 -19.27 -3.01
CA GLY A 77 12.45 -19.84 -2.71
C GLY A 77 13.30 -19.04 -1.73
N LEU A 78 12.71 -18.11 -0.96
CA LEU A 78 13.39 -17.55 0.21
C LEU A 78 13.72 -18.70 1.17
N ARG A 79 15.00 -18.84 1.51
CA ARG A 79 15.44 -19.83 2.48
C ARG A 79 15.16 -19.30 3.89
N ARG A 80 14.60 -20.14 4.76
CA ARG A 80 14.52 -19.84 6.18
C ARG A 80 15.95 -19.83 6.72
N THR A 81 16.46 -18.64 7.03
CA THR A 81 17.69 -18.52 7.82
C THR A 81 17.31 -18.92 9.25
N ALA A 82 17.87 -20.02 9.75
CA ALA A 82 17.77 -20.34 11.17
C ALA A 82 18.49 -19.23 11.94
N ILE A 83 17.79 -18.59 12.87
CA ILE A 83 18.36 -17.69 13.89
C ILE A 83 18.61 -18.52 15.13
#